data_AF-A0A2K3NIW3-F1
#
_entry.id   AF-A0A2K3NIW3-F1
#
_cell.length_a   1.000
_cell.length_b   1.000
_cell.length_c   1.000
_cell.angle_alpha   90.00
_cell.angle_beta   90.00
_cell.angle_gamma   90.00
#
_symmetry.space_group_name_H-M   'P 1'
#
loop_
_entity.id
_entity.type
_entity.pdbx_description
1 polymer ?
#
loop_
_entity_poly.entity_id
_entity_poly.type
_entity_poly.pdbx_seq_one_letter_code
_entity_poly.pdbx_strand_id
1 'polypeptide(L)'
;MDRNVYVWHALAGYWGGVKPAATGMEHYDTALAYPVQSPGVLGNQPDIVMDSLSVHGLGLVHPKKVFNFYNELHAYLASCGVDGVKVDVQNIIETLGAGHGGRVSLTRSYNHALEASISRNFSDNGCIACMCHNTDGLYSAKQTAVVRASDDFYPRDPASHTIHISSVAYNSLFLGEFMQPDWDMFHSLHPAAEYHAAARAIGGCPIYVSDKPGNHNFDLLKKLVLPDGSVLRAKLPGRPTRDSLFVDPARDRTSLLKIWNMNKCNGVVGVFNCQGAGWCKVEKKTRIHDTSPGTLTGSVCASDVDFIHQVAGAEWHGETIVFAYRSGEVIRLPKGVSIPVTLKVLEFELFHFCPIQEIAPSISFAAIGLMDMFNTGGAVEEVEIHTASDNKQELFDGEVVSELTTSSLSPNRTTTATIALKARGSGKFGVYSSQRPLKCTVDGAVTDFNYESETGLTTFSIPVPQEEMYKWLIEIQV
;
A
#
# COMPACT_ATOMS: atom_id res chain seq x y z
N MET A 1 -11.46 19.18 -3.91
CA MET A 1 -10.11 18.62 -3.76
C MET A 1 -9.17 19.70 -3.32
N ASP A 2 -8.82 19.69 -2.05
CA ASP A 2 -7.67 20.45 -1.57
C ASP A 2 -6.42 19.78 -2.13
N ARG A 3 -5.58 20.58 -2.81
CA ARG A 3 -4.34 20.12 -3.42
C ARG A 3 -3.22 20.43 -2.46
N ASN A 4 -2.49 19.40 -2.04
CA ASN A 4 -1.29 19.58 -1.24
C ASN A 4 -0.05 19.72 -2.12
N VAL A 5 0.80 20.70 -1.82
CA VAL A 5 2.06 20.97 -2.49
C VAL A 5 3.20 20.63 -1.54
N TYR A 6 4.03 19.67 -1.94
CA TYR A 6 5.23 19.29 -1.19
C TYR A 6 6.48 19.72 -1.96
N VAL A 7 7.51 20.16 -1.24
CA VAL A 7 8.80 20.53 -1.84
C VAL A 7 9.95 19.71 -1.29
N TRP A 8 10.98 19.52 -2.08
CA TRP A 8 12.14 18.73 -1.71
C TRP A 8 13.28 19.60 -1.17
N HIS A 9 13.96 19.12 -0.13
CA HIS A 9 15.30 19.62 0.25
C HIS A 9 16.13 18.51 0.89
N ALA A 10 17.45 18.69 1.02
CA ALA A 10 18.30 17.78 1.78
C ALA A 10 18.31 18.17 3.27
N LEU A 11 18.59 17.21 4.16
CA LEU A 11 18.66 17.47 5.61
C LEU A 11 19.60 18.63 5.95
N ALA A 12 20.79 18.66 5.35
CA ALA A 12 21.76 19.73 5.59
C ALA A 12 21.54 21.00 4.75
N GLY A 13 20.40 21.15 4.07
CA GLY A 13 20.11 22.21 3.12
C GLY A 13 20.00 21.67 1.69
N TYR A 14 21.12 21.63 0.96
CA TYR A 14 21.21 21.00 -0.37
C TYR A 14 22.24 19.86 -0.36
N TRP A 15 22.56 19.25 -1.51
CA TRP A 15 23.48 18.10 -1.61
C TRP A 15 24.84 18.31 -0.93
N GLY A 16 25.41 19.51 -1.00
CA GLY A 16 26.67 19.89 -0.34
C GLY A 16 26.50 20.62 1.00
N GLY A 17 25.28 20.64 1.54
CA GLY A 17 24.92 21.45 2.69
C GLY A 17 24.69 22.93 2.35
N VAL A 18 24.84 23.80 3.34
CA VAL A 18 24.73 25.26 3.19
C VAL A 18 26.09 25.90 2.93
N LYS A 19 26.15 27.02 2.20
CA LYS A 19 27.43 27.73 2.00
C LYS A 19 27.88 28.42 3.30
N PRO A 20 29.02 28.03 3.91
CA PRO A 20 29.48 28.68 5.14
C PRO A 20 29.85 30.14 4.91
N ALA A 21 29.60 30.99 5.91
CA ALA A 21 29.87 32.43 5.88
C ALA A 21 29.27 33.18 4.65
N ALA A 22 28.22 32.63 4.05
CA ALA A 22 27.44 33.36 3.07
C ALA A 22 26.66 34.50 3.75
N THR A 23 26.46 35.60 3.03
CA THR A 23 25.65 36.72 3.51
C THR A 23 24.26 36.25 3.92
N GLY A 24 23.85 36.55 5.16
CA GLY A 24 22.57 36.14 5.74
C GLY A 24 22.59 34.77 6.43
N MET A 25 23.73 34.09 6.50
CA MET A 25 23.90 32.81 7.19
C MET A 25 24.67 32.93 8.52
N GLU A 26 25.03 34.14 8.93
CA GLU A 26 25.92 34.41 10.07
C GLU A 26 25.33 33.91 11.39
N HIS A 27 24.01 33.98 11.57
CA HIS A 27 23.32 33.59 12.82
C HIS A 27 23.13 32.07 12.99
N TYR A 28 23.46 31.28 11.96
CA TYR A 28 23.36 29.81 11.99
C TYR A 28 24.67 29.10 12.37
N ASP A 29 25.77 29.84 12.57
CA ASP A 29 27.09 29.30 12.92
C ASP A 29 27.54 28.17 11.97
N THR A 30 27.47 28.43 10.67
CA THR A 30 27.77 27.43 9.63
C THR A 30 29.25 27.14 9.48
N ALA A 31 29.63 25.88 9.29
CA ALA A 31 31.01 25.45 9.09
C ALA A 31 31.11 24.26 8.13
N LEU A 32 32.29 24.03 7.56
CA LEU A 32 32.56 22.79 6.84
C LEU A 32 32.75 21.65 7.84
N ALA A 33 32.04 20.55 7.62
CA ALA A 33 32.21 19.28 8.30
C ALA A 33 32.58 18.20 7.27
N TYR A 34 33.49 17.32 7.62
CA TYR A 34 34.05 16.33 6.70
C TYR A 34 33.53 14.94 7.09
N PRO A 35 32.73 14.28 6.23
CA PRO A 35 32.21 12.94 6.47
C PRO A 35 33.30 11.93 6.80
N VAL A 36 33.08 11.14 7.85
CA VAL A 36 33.87 9.95 8.16
C VAL A 36 32.99 8.71 8.03
N GLN A 37 33.25 7.89 7.00
CA GLN A 37 32.50 6.67 6.76
C GLN A 37 33.03 5.49 7.57
N SER A 38 32.13 4.61 8.00
CA SER A 38 32.52 3.38 8.68
C SER A 38 33.07 2.36 7.68
N PRO A 39 33.98 1.45 8.11
CA PRO A 39 34.46 0.37 7.25
C PRO A 39 33.33 -0.52 6.70
N GLY A 40 32.23 -0.68 7.46
CA GLY A 40 31.07 -1.46 7.03
C GLY A 40 30.29 -0.80 5.89
N VAL A 41 30.12 0.53 5.94
CA VAL A 41 29.48 1.29 4.84
C VAL A 41 30.36 1.26 3.59
N LEU A 42 31.66 1.58 3.73
CA LEU A 42 32.63 1.54 2.63
C LEU A 42 32.71 0.14 1.98
N GLY A 43 32.69 -0.91 2.80
CA GLY A 43 32.71 -2.29 2.32
C GLY A 43 31.44 -2.71 1.58
N ASN A 44 30.31 -2.05 1.82
CA ASN A 44 29.03 -2.35 1.18
C ASN A 44 28.76 -1.50 -0.06
N GLN A 45 28.93 -0.18 0.02
CA GLN A 45 28.67 0.76 -1.06
C GLN A 45 29.70 1.90 -1.01
N PRO A 46 30.80 1.80 -1.76
CA PRO A 46 31.66 2.95 -2.03
C PRO A 46 30.87 3.96 -2.86
N ASP A 47 30.89 5.22 -2.46
CA ASP A 47 30.08 6.27 -3.06
C ASP A 47 30.96 7.48 -3.41
N ILE A 48 31.03 7.80 -4.69
CA ILE A 48 31.80 8.92 -5.21
C ILE A 48 31.33 10.27 -4.64
N VAL A 49 30.06 10.38 -4.27
CA VAL A 49 29.52 11.58 -3.63
C VAL A 49 30.12 11.74 -2.24
N MET A 50 30.20 10.64 -1.48
CA MET A 50 30.83 10.64 -0.17
C MET A 50 32.34 10.92 -0.23
N ASP A 51 33.03 10.34 -1.21
CA ASP A 51 34.45 10.61 -1.45
C ASP A 51 34.68 12.11 -1.73
N SER A 52 33.84 12.71 -2.58
CA SER A 52 33.88 14.14 -2.89
C SER A 52 33.64 15.00 -1.65
N LEU A 53 32.63 14.68 -0.83
CA LEU A 53 32.32 15.41 0.40
C LEU A 53 33.43 15.24 1.46
N SER A 54 34.15 14.12 1.49
CA SER A 54 35.28 13.92 2.40
C SER A 54 36.46 14.84 2.09
N VAL A 55 36.61 15.26 0.82
CA VAL A 55 37.66 16.19 0.38
C VAL A 55 37.20 17.64 0.47
N HIS A 56 36.00 17.94 -0.02
CA HIS A 56 35.52 19.31 -0.17
C HIS A 56 34.75 19.82 1.06
N GLY A 57 34.30 18.92 1.93
CA GLY A 57 33.48 19.23 3.08
C GLY A 57 32.00 19.41 2.72
N LEU A 58 31.15 19.16 3.70
CA LEU A 58 29.73 19.48 3.70
C LEU A 58 29.49 20.71 4.58
N GLY A 59 28.72 21.66 4.08
CA GLY A 59 28.33 22.83 4.87
C GLY A 59 27.27 22.51 5.92
N LEU A 60 27.68 22.43 7.18
CA LEU A 60 26.84 22.04 8.30
C LEU A 60 26.39 23.28 9.09
N VAL A 61 25.09 23.34 9.41
CA VAL A 61 24.54 24.30 10.38
C VAL A 61 24.85 23.79 11.78
N HIS A 62 25.27 24.68 12.70
CA HIS A 62 25.57 24.23 14.06
C HIS A 62 24.32 23.60 14.72
N PRO A 63 24.43 22.44 15.42
CA PRO A 63 23.26 21.72 15.93
C PRO A 63 22.40 22.51 16.92
N LYS A 64 22.97 23.51 17.61
CA LYS A 64 22.20 24.42 18.48
C LYS A 64 21.39 25.49 17.72
N LYS A 65 21.61 25.64 16.42
CA LYS A 65 21.01 26.67 15.55
C LYS A 65 20.13 26.08 14.45
N VAL A 66 20.23 24.77 14.19
CA VAL A 66 19.55 24.09 13.08
C VAL A 66 18.02 24.20 13.13
N PHE A 67 17.41 24.30 14.32
CA PHE A 67 15.98 24.59 14.43
C PHE A 67 15.62 25.94 13.79
N ASN A 68 16.38 27.00 14.05
CA ASN A 68 16.12 28.32 13.47
C ASN A 68 16.24 28.27 11.94
N PHE A 69 17.27 27.58 11.44
CA PHE A 69 17.46 27.37 10.00
C PHE A 69 16.24 26.69 9.36
N TYR A 70 15.81 25.54 9.89
CA TYR A 70 14.62 24.86 9.37
C TYR A 70 13.35 25.68 9.54
N ASN A 71 13.19 26.37 10.67
CA ASN A 71 11.99 27.14 10.95
C ASN A 71 11.85 28.34 10.01
N GLU A 72 12.95 29.03 9.71
CA GLU A 72 12.94 30.13 8.74
C GLU A 72 12.69 29.62 7.32
N LEU A 73 13.32 28.50 6.92
CA LEU A 73 13.07 27.85 5.63
C LEU A 73 11.61 27.41 5.48
N HIS A 74 11.08 26.67 6.45
CA HIS A 74 9.72 26.13 6.39
C HIS A 74 8.66 27.22 6.54
N ALA A 75 8.89 28.26 7.34
CA ALA A 75 7.99 29.41 7.41
C ALA A 75 7.90 30.13 6.06
N TYR A 76 9.05 30.30 5.37
CA TYR A 76 9.06 30.85 4.02
C TYR A 76 8.28 29.96 3.03
N LEU A 77 8.52 28.64 3.04
CA LEU A 77 7.79 27.71 2.18
C LEU A 77 6.29 27.73 2.46
N ALA A 78 5.87 27.68 3.72
CA ALA A 78 4.47 27.78 4.12
C ALA A 78 3.85 29.12 3.67
N SER A 79 4.58 30.23 3.77
CA SER A 79 4.11 31.53 3.26
C SER A 79 3.90 31.57 1.73
N CYS A 80 4.55 30.65 1.01
CA CYS A 80 4.37 30.45 -0.42
C CYS A 80 3.25 29.43 -0.76
N GLY A 81 2.53 28.90 0.23
CA GLY A 81 1.46 27.92 0.04
C GLY A 81 1.95 26.47 -0.11
N VAL A 82 3.12 26.13 0.45
CA VAL A 82 3.60 24.75 0.55
C VAL A 82 3.03 24.09 1.81
N ASP A 83 2.55 22.86 1.68
CA ASP A 83 1.87 22.10 2.75
C ASP A 83 2.79 21.08 3.45
N GLY A 84 3.97 20.81 2.89
CA GLY A 84 4.93 19.89 3.47
C GLY A 84 6.22 19.75 2.70
N VAL A 85 7.10 18.88 3.19
CA VAL A 85 8.43 18.66 2.62
C VAL A 85 8.76 17.18 2.40
N LYS A 86 9.56 16.89 1.37
CA LYS A 86 10.33 15.63 1.27
C LYS A 86 11.78 15.93 1.62
N VAL A 87 12.30 15.28 2.66
CA VAL A 87 13.65 15.56 3.18
C VAL A 87 14.58 14.39 2.89
N ASP A 88 15.53 14.61 2.00
CA ASP A 88 16.50 13.62 1.53
C ASP A 88 17.85 13.71 2.26
N VAL A 89 18.75 12.79 1.90
CA VAL A 89 20.16 12.79 2.32
C VAL A 89 20.32 12.72 3.85
N GLN A 90 19.34 12.16 4.56
CA GLN A 90 19.35 12.24 6.03
C GLN A 90 20.48 11.41 6.65
N ASN A 91 20.83 10.28 6.05
CA ASN A 91 21.89 9.38 6.53
C ASN A 91 23.28 10.03 6.54
N ILE A 92 23.50 11.15 5.82
CA ILE A 92 24.79 11.86 5.85
C ILE A 92 25.18 12.28 7.26
N ILE A 93 24.19 12.60 8.10
CA ILE A 93 24.42 13.15 9.43
C ILE A 93 25.15 12.17 10.35
N GLU A 94 25.01 10.86 10.11
CA GLU A 94 25.72 9.81 10.85
C GLU A 94 27.25 9.96 10.74
N THR A 95 27.72 10.50 9.61
CA THR A 95 29.15 10.64 9.28
C THR A 95 29.77 11.94 9.79
N LEU A 96 28.97 12.85 10.36
CA LEU A 96 29.37 14.23 10.68
C LEU A 96 29.48 14.52 12.18
N GLY A 97 29.43 13.49 13.03
CA GLY A 97 29.36 13.65 14.49
C GLY A 97 30.60 14.22 15.19
N ALA A 98 31.74 14.31 14.49
CA ALA A 98 32.99 14.83 15.05
C ALA A 98 32.82 16.29 15.51
N GLY A 99 33.23 16.60 16.76
CA GLY A 99 33.06 17.94 17.34
C GLY A 99 31.64 18.27 17.83
N HIS A 100 30.66 17.37 17.65
CA HIS A 100 29.25 17.62 17.98
C HIS A 100 28.63 16.61 18.97
N GLY A 101 29.48 15.99 19.80
CA GLY A 101 29.03 14.98 20.78
C GLY A 101 28.84 13.57 20.18
N GLY A 102 29.31 13.35 18.95
CA GLY A 102 29.20 12.07 18.23
C GLY A 102 27.91 11.95 17.42
N ARG A 103 27.85 10.91 16.57
CA ARG A 103 26.76 10.69 15.60
C ARG A 103 25.38 10.70 16.25
N VAL A 104 25.22 10.02 17.38
CA VAL A 104 23.94 9.91 18.10
C VAL A 104 23.42 11.28 18.55
N SER A 105 24.30 12.12 19.11
CA SER A 105 23.92 13.45 19.61
C SER A 105 23.55 14.39 18.46
N LEU A 106 24.32 14.35 17.37
CA LEU A 106 24.08 15.17 16.19
C LEU A 106 22.79 14.77 15.47
N THR A 107 22.62 13.47 15.19
CA THR A 107 21.41 12.92 14.53
C THR A 107 20.15 13.27 15.30
N ARG A 108 20.16 13.14 16.63
CA ARG A 108 19.01 13.49 17.47
C ARG A 108 18.70 14.99 17.41
N SER A 109 19.72 15.84 17.46
CA SER A 109 19.55 17.29 17.39
C SER A 109 18.91 17.71 16.07
N TYR A 110 19.38 17.14 14.96
CA TYR A 110 18.84 17.39 13.63
C TYR A 110 17.40 16.88 13.44
N ASN A 111 17.11 15.65 13.88
CA ASN A 111 15.75 15.09 13.80
C ASN A 111 14.75 15.90 14.61
N HIS A 112 15.05 16.18 15.88
CA HIS A 112 14.14 16.95 16.73
C HIS A 112 13.91 18.37 16.20
N ALA A 113 14.95 19.02 15.66
CA ALA A 113 14.82 20.34 15.08
C ALA A 113 13.97 20.32 13.79
N LEU A 114 14.15 19.30 12.96
CA LEU A 114 13.35 19.10 11.75
C LEU A 114 11.88 18.92 12.10
N GLU A 115 11.56 17.96 12.98
CA GLU A 115 10.19 17.66 13.42
C GLU A 115 9.51 18.87 14.10
N ALA A 116 10.25 19.61 14.93
CA ALA A 116 9.74 20.82 15.57
C ALA A 116 9.43 21.92 14.54
N SER A 117 10.25 22.06 13.49
CA SER A 117 9.99 23.01 12.41
C SER A 117 8.79 22.60 11.57
N ILE A 118 8.67 21.31 11.22
CA ILE A 118 7.53 20.77 10.46
C ILE A 118 6.23 21.02 11.23
N SER A 119 6.18 20.59 12.50
CA SER A 119 4.99 20.76 13.36
C SER A 119 4.56 22.22 13.53
N ARG A 120 5.51 23.16 13.42
CA ARG A 120 5.23 24.59 13.56
C ARG A 120 4.68 25.23 12.28
N ASN A 121 5.11 24.76 11.11
CA ASN A 121 4.88 25.45 9.84
C ASN A 121 3.90 24.73 8.91
N PHE A 122 3.67 23.43 9.10
CA PHE A 122 2.78 22.62 8.27
C PHE A 122 1.68 21.98 9.14
N SER A 123 0.41 22.29 8.86
CA SER A 123 -0.73 21.87 9.70
C SER A 123 -0.86 20.35 9.84
N ASP A 124 -0.47 19.62 8.80
CA ASP A 124 -0.78 18.20 8.65
C ASP A 124 0.38 17.28 9.00
N ASN A 125 1.44 17.77 9.66
CA ASN A 125 2.57 16.88 9.93
C ASN A 125 3.49 16.70 8.69
N GLY A 126 3.36 17.53 7.66
CA GLY A 126 3.70 17.20 6.28
C GLY A 126 5.19 16.95 6.02
N CYS A 127 5.63 15.70 6.19
CA CYS A 127 7.01 15.30 5.98
C CYS A 127 7.14 13.87 5.44
N ILE A 128 7.91 13.74 4.37
CA ILE A 128 8.36 12.45 3.82
C ILE A 128 9.86 12.33 4.10
N ALA A 129 10.23 11.41 4.99
CA ALA A 129 11.63 11.12 5.29
C ALA A 129 12.23 10.16 4.27
N CYS A 130 13.45 10.46 3.84
CA CYS A 130 14.09 9.77 2.75
C CYS A 130 15.60 9.68 2.96
N MET A 131 16.20 8.58 2.48
CA MET A 131 17.60 8.24 2.74
C MET A 131 17.92 8.30 4.25
N CYS A 132 17.01 7.79 5.09
CA CYS A 132 16.98 8.03 6.54
C CYS A 132 17.04 6.74 7.38
N HIS A 133 17.53 5.64 6.81
CA HIS A 133 17.49 4.30 7.43
C HIS A 133 18.63 4.01 8.42
N ASN A 134 19.47 5.00 8.75
CA ASN A 134 20.45 4.83 9.83
C ASN A 134 19.71 4.65 11.17
N THR A 135 20.23 3.77 12.03
CA THR A 135 19.57 3.39 13.27
C THR A 135 19.40 4.56 14.23
N ASP A 136 20.36 5.49 14.29
CA ASP A 136 20.25 6.68 15.14
C ASP A 136 19.05 7.56 14.76
N GLY A 137 18.78 7.70 13.45
CA GLY A 137 17.65 8.44 12.92
C GLY A 137 16.33 7.80 13.28
N LEU A 138 16.19 6.50 12.99
CA LEU A 138 14.97 5.73 13.27
C LEU A 138 14.62 5.74 14.77
N TYR A 139 15.61 5.62 15.67
CA TYR A 139 15.38 5.70 17.12
C TYR A 139 15.29 7.13 17.68
N SER A 140 15.54 8.16 16.86
CA SER A 140 15.39 9.57 17.25
C SER A 140 14.11 10.21 16.76
N ALA A 141 13.48 9.66 15.72
CA ALA A 141 12.22 10.14 15.17
C ALA A 141 11.07 9.97 16.18
N LYS A 142 10.18 10.96 16.24
CA LYS A 142 9.02 10.96 17.15
C LYS A 142 7.70 11.23 16.45
N GLN A 143 7.74 12.02 15.39
CA GLN A 143 6.53 12.57 14.74
C GLN A 143 6.54 12.40 13.23
N THR A 144 7.71 12.17 12.61
CA THR A 144 7.80 11.92 11.18
C THR A 144 7.16 10.59 10.84
N ALA A 145 6.05 10.62 10.11
CA ALA A 145 5.21 9.44 9.90
C ALA A 145 5.51 8.68 8.62
N VAL A 146 6.02 9.33 7.56
CA VAL A 146 6.23 8.69 6.25
C VAL A 146 7.73 8.49 6.00
N VAL A 147 8.12 7.27 5.62
CA VAL A 147 9.50 6.90 5.35
C VAL A 147 9.63 6.16 4.02
N ARG A 148 10.44 6.68 3.09
CA ARG A 148 10.73 5.97 1.84
C ARG A 148 11.44 4.65 2.14
N ALA A 149 10.92 3.53 1.65
CA ALA A 149 11.35 2.17 2.01
C ALA A 149 12.26 1.51 0.96
N SER A 150 12.78 2.28 0.01
CA SER A 150 13.59 1.78 -1.11
C SER A 150 14.76 2.70 -1.45
N ASP A 151 15.60 2.24 -2.36
CA ASP A 151 16.36 3.11 -3.26
C ASP A 151 15.39 3.79 -4.27
N ASP A 152 15.91 4.69 -5.11
CA ASP A 152 15.11 5.35 -6.14
C ASP A 152 14.47 4.35 -7.12
N PHE A 153 13.29 4.69 -7.61
CA PHE A 153 12.76 4.10 -8.84
C PHE A 153 13.59 4.57 -10.05
N TYR A 154 14.31 3.64 -10.69
CA TYR A 154 15.13 3.90 -11.87
C TYR A 154 14.43 3.42 -13.17
N PRO A 155 13.61 4.25 -13.84
CA PRO A 155 12.82 3.85 -15.01
C PRO A 155 13.65 3.39 -16.22
N ARG A 156 14.94 3.70 -16.25
CA ARG A 156 15.85 3.35 -17.35
C ARG A 156 16.79 2.21 -17.02
N ASP A 157 16.73 1.67 -15.81
CA ASP A 157 17.51 0.51 -15.40
C ASP A 157 16.58 -0.71 -15.25
N PRO A 158 16.52 -1.60 -16.26
CA PRO A 158 15.69 -2.79 -16.21
C PRO A 158 16.00 -3.69 -15.00
N ALA A 159 17.23 -3.68 -14.51
CA ALA A 159 17.65 -4.49 -13.36
C ALA A 159 17.01 -4.02 -12.04
N SER A 160 16.51 -2.79 -11.99
CA SER A 160 15.95 -2.20 -10.76
C SER A 160 14.53 -2.68 -10.45
N HIS A 161 13.73 -3.08 -11.44
CA HIS A 161 12.28 -3.19 -11.26
C HIS A 161 11.83 -4.33 -10.36
N THR A 162 12.38 -5.54 -10.54
CA THR A 162 12.00 -6.69 -9.71
C THR A 162 12.54 -6.56 -8.29
N ILE A 163 13.79 -6.10 -8.17
CA ILE A 163 14.44 -5.85 -6.88
C ILE A 163 13.65 -4.81 -6.11
N HIS A 164 13.25 -3.70 -6.74
CA HIS A 164 12.52 -2.63 -6.09
C HIS A 164 11.29 -3.16 -5.33
N ILE A 165 10.44 -3.98 -5.98
CA ILE A 165 9.26 -4.58 -5.33
C ILE A 165 9.65 -5.52 -4.18
N SER A 166 10.70 -6.33 -4.36
CA SER A 166 11.20 -7.15 -3.25
C SER A 166 11.70 -6.29 -2.08
N SER A 167 12.54 -5.29 -2.34
CA SER A 167 13.14 -4.44 -1.32
C SER A 167 12.10 -3.64 -0.53
N VAL A 168 11.12 -3.02 -1.19
CA VAL A 168 10.07 -2.28 -0.46
C VAL A 168 9.25 -3.21 0.44
N ALA A 169 8.94 -4.43 -0.01
CA ALA A 169 8.18 -5.38 0.79
C ALA A 169 8.98 -5.81 2.04
N TYR A 170 10.22 -6.27 1.87
CA TYR A 170 11.06 -6.69 3.01
C TYR A 170 11.38 -5.53 3.96
N ASN A 171 11.68 -4.33 3.45
CA ASN A 171 11.95 -3.17 4.30
C ASN A 171 10.70 -2.74 5.08
N SER A 172 9.50 -2.90 4.49
CA SER A 172 8.23 -2.59 5.15
C SER A 172 7.93 -3.50 6.35
N LEU A 173 8.58 -4.67 6.47
CA LEU A 173 8.46 -5.53 7.66
C LEU A 173 8.96 -4.83 8.93
N PHE A 174 10.07 -4.10 8.82
CA PHE A 174 10.65 -3.38 9.95
C PHE A 174 10.11 -1.95 10.04
N LEU A 175 10.13 -1.20 8.94
CA LEU A 175 9.71 0.21 8.93
C LEU A 175 8.23 0.36 9.27
N GLY A 176 7.40 -0.58 8.80
CA GLY A 176 5.96 -0.58 8.99
C GLY A 176 5.49 -0.80 10.43
N GLU A 177 6.38 -1.05 11.39
CA GLU A 177 6.05 -1.16 12.82
C GLU A 177 5.89 0.21 13.50
N PHE A 178 6.50 1.26 12.96
CA PHE A 178 6.54 2.58 13.60
C PHE A 178 6.38 3.75 12.63
N MET A 179 6.48 3.52 11.32
CA MET A 179 6.27 4.52 10.28
C MET A 179 5.46 3.93 9.12
N GLN A 180 4.83 4.79 8.32
CA GLN A 180 4.17 4.45 7.07
C GLN A 180 5.23 4.33 5.95
N PRO A 181 5.48 3.14 5.40
CA PRO A 181 6.40 2.98 4.30
C PRO A 181 5.87 3.66 3.03
N ASP A 182 6.73 4.45 2.41
CA ASP A 182 6.58 5.02 1.08
C ASP A 182 7.36 4.15 0.09
N TRP A 183 6.66 3.58 -0.89
CA TRP A 183 7.23 2.67 -1.89
C TRP A 183 7.75 3.41 -3.12
N ASP A 184 7.98 4.71 -3.00
CA ASP A 184 8.50 5.58 -4.04
C ASP A 184 7.57 5.73 -5.26
N MET A 185 7.91 6.70 -6.10
CA MET A 185 7.22 6.98 -7.35
C MET A 185 7.34 5.86 -8.38
N PHE A 186 6.47 5.87 -9.39
CA PHE A 186 6.62 5.06 -10.59
C PHE A 186 6.11 5.81 -11.82
N HIS A 187 6.38 5.26 -13.01
CA HIS A 187 5.83 5.75 -14.28
C HIS A 187 4.66 4.89 -14.72
N SER A 188 3.51 5.52 -15.04
CA SER A 188 2.33 4.83 -15.55
C SER A 188 2.47 4.44 -17.03
N LEU A 189 3.31 5.17 -17.79
CA LEU A 189 3.74 4.81 -19.14
C LEU A 189 5.11 4.13 -19.11
N HIS A 190 5.12 2.86 -18.72
CA HIS A 190 6.33 2.06 -18.62
C HIS A 190 6.03 0.56 -18.86
N PRO A 191 6.93 -0.24 -19.46
CA PRO A 191 6.70 -1.68 -19.64
C PRO A 191 6.39 -2.45 -18.35
N ALA A 192 6.95 -2.00 -17.22
CA ALA A 192 6.69 -2.56 -15.89
C ALA A 192 5.60 -1.79 -15.09
N ALA A 193 4.82 -0.91 -15.72
CA ALA A 193 3.90 -0.02 -15.01
C ALA A 193 2.80 -0.77 -14.25
N GLU A 194 2.16 -1.77 -14.87
CA GLU A 194 1.11 -2.55 -14.18
C GLU A 194 1.67 -3.33 -12.98
N TYR A 195 2.88 -3.89 -13.12
CA TYR A 195 3.58 -4.60 -12.04
C TYR A 195 3.82 -3.68 -10.83
N HIS A 196 4.29 -2.45 -11.08
CA HIS A 196 4.52 -1.43 -10.05
C HIS A 196 3.23 -0.87 -9.45
N ALA A 197 2.18 -0.70 -10.27
CA ALA A 197 0.88 -0.23 -9.85
C ALA A 197 0.19 -1.26 -8.93
N ALA A 198 0.15 -2.52 -9.33
CA ALA A 198 -0.45 -3.60 -8.56
C ALA A 198 0.22 -3.76 -7.18
N ALA A 199 1.55 -3.71 -7.13
CA ALA A 199 2.29 -3.76 -5.87
C ALA A 199 1.92 -2.60 -4.93
N ARG A 200 1.85 -1.36 -5.44
CA ARG A 200 1.47 -0.17 -4.65
C ARG A 200 0.00 -0.19 -4.20
N ALA A 201 -0.90 -0.73 -5.03
CA ALA A 201 -2.32 -0.86 -4.68
C ALA A 201 -2.53 -1.67 -3.40
N ILE A 202 -1.75 -2.74 -3.23
CA ILE A 202 -1.82 -3.62 -2.06
C ILE A 202 -0.75 -3.32 -1.00
N GLY A 203 0.19 -2.41 -1.29
CA GLY A 203 1.29 -2.06 -0.39
C GLY A 203 0.87 -1.21 0.81
N GLY A 204 -0.39 -0.71 0.80
CA GLY A 204 -0.90 0.20 1.83
C GLY A 204 -0.10 1.51 1.93
N CYS A 205 0.63 1.86 0.87
CA CYS A 205 1.55 2.99 0.79
C CYS A 205 0.92 4.16 0.01
N PRO A 206 1.53 5.36 0.07
CA PRO A 206 1.20 6.44 -0.87
C PRO A 206 1.44 6.03 -2.33
N ILE A 207 0.69 6.64 -3.25
CA ILE A 207 0.84 6.42 -4.69
C ILE A 207 1.33 7.71 -5.32
N TYR A 208 2.58 7.71 -5.79
CA TYR A 208 3.17 8.82 -6.52
C TYR A 208 3.46 8.42 -7.97
N VAL A 209 3.06 9.27 -8.90
CA VAL A 209 3.33 9.09 -10.33
C VAL A 209 4.26 10.21 -10.77
N SER A 210 5.42 9.85 -11.33
CA SER A 210 6.45 10.80 -11.78
C SER A 210 6.54 10.89 -13.31
N ASP A 211 5.44 10.57 -13.98
CA ASP A 211 5.31 10.71 -15.43
C ASP A 211 5.65 12.13 -15.89
N LYS A 212 6.16 12.22 -17.12
CA LYS A 212 6.28 13.51 -17.80
C LYS A 212 4.88 14.14 -17.94
N PRO A 213 4.68 15.44 -17.60
CA PRO A 213 3.39 16.10 -17.77
C PRO A 213 2.77 15.87 -19.15
N GLY A 214 1.49 15.51 -19.17
CA GLY A 214 0.73 15.19 -20.38
C GLY A 214 0.99 13.80 -20.96
N ASN A 215 1.84 12.98 -20.34
CA ASN A 215 2.17 11.63 -20.78
C ASN A 215 1.80 10.63 -19.68
N HIS A 216 0.50 10.43 -19.49
CA HIS A 216 -0.06 9.53 -18.49
C HIS A 216 -0.84 8.39 -19.12
N ASN A 217 -0.81 7.22 -18.50
CA ASN A 217 -1.71 6.12 -18.81
C ASN A 217 -2.94 6.18 -17.89
N PHE A 218 -3.97 6.93 -18.30
CA PHE A 218 -5.17 7.09 -17.48
C PHE A 218 -5.94 5.78 -17.26
N ASP A 219 -5.86 4.82 -18.18
CA ASP A 219 -6.53 3.53 -18.02
C ASP A 219 -5.88 2.71 -16.90
N LEU A 220 -4.55 2.78 -16.76
CA LEU A 220 -3.86 2.21 -15.61
C LEU A 220 -4.18 2.96 -14.32
N LEU A 221 -4.17 4.31 -14.34
CA LEU A 221 -4.39 5.11 -13.14
C LEU A 221 -5.81 4.93 -12.57
N LYS A 222 -6.82 4.73 -13.43
CA LYS A 222 -8.20 4.42 -13.01
C LYS A 222 -8.34 3.07 -12.29
N LYS A 223 -7.35 2.17 -12.39
CA LYS A 223 -7.30 0.92 -11.58
C LYS A 223 -6.77 1.15 -10.16
N LEU A 224 -6.26 2.36 -9.85
CA LEU A 224 -5.68 2.76 -8.56
C LEU A 224 -6.50 3.84 -7.85
N VAL A 225 -7.03 4.79 -8.62
CA VAL A 225 -7.61 6.05 -8.14
C VAL A 225 -9.09 6.10 -8.48
N LEU A 226 -9.92 6.43 -7.48
CA LEU A 226 -11.36 6.62 -7.63
C LEU A 226 -11.69 7.94 -8.34
N PRO A 227 -12.93 8.12 -8.84
CA PRO A 227 -13.34 9.38 -9.48
C PRO A 227 -13.17 10.63 -8.59
N ASP A 228 -13.27 10.46 -7.27
CA ASP A 228 -13.04 11.50 -6.26
C ASP A 228 -11.54 11.72 -5.94
N GLY A 229 -10.64 11.13 -6.72
CA GLY A 229 -9.17 11.17 -6.61
C GLY A 229 -8.56 10.51 -5.38
N SER A 230 -9.39 9.93 -4.51
CA SER A 230 -8.90 9.10 -3.42
C SER A 230 -8.47 7.72 -3.92
N VAL A 231 -7.80 6.96 -3.05
CA VAL A 231 -7.32 5.62 -3.36
C VAL A 231 -7.96 4.59 -2.44
N LEU A 232 -8.11 3.36 -2.93
CA LEU A 232 -8.50 2.20 -2.13
C LEU A 232 -7.27 1.65 -1.38
N ARG A 233 -6.68 2.46 -0.49
CA ARG A 233 -5.45 2.08 0.23
C ARG A 233 -5.73 0.96 1.22
N ALA A 234 -4.97 -0.13 1.14
CA ALA A 234 -5.00 -1.19 2.15
C ALA A 234 -4.58 -0.67 3.55
N LYS A 235 -5.03 -1.34 4.62
CA LYS A 235 -4.97 -0.84 6.00
C LYS A 235 -3.56 -0.88 6.61
N LEU A 236 -2.76 -1.87 6.26
CA LEU A 236 -1.44 -2.09 6.86
C LEU A 236 -0.35 -1.72 5.85
N PRO A 237 0.90 -1.54 6.29
CA PRO A 237 2.04 -1.64 5.39
C PRO A 237 2.09 -3.05 4.78
N GLY A 238 2.22 -3.14 3.45
CA GLY A 238 2.33 -4.41 2.74
C GLY A 238 3.61 -5.15 3.12
N ARG A 239 3.51 -6.45 3.40
CA ARG A 239 4.62 -7.26 3.92
C ARG A 239 4.71 -8.60 3.21
N PRO A 240 5.90 -9.22 3.14
CA PRO A 240 6.01 -10.60 2.68
C PRO A 240 5.14 -11.51 3.54
N THR A 241 4.52 -12.52 2.92
CA THR A 241 3.89 -13.62 3.66
C THR A 241 4.94 -14.38 4.47
N ARG A 242 4.49 -15.09 5.50
CA ARG A 242 5.40 -15.81 6.42
C ARG A 242 6.34 -16.78 5.71
N ASP A 243 5.86 -17.47 4.69
CA ASP A 243 6.65 -18.40 3.87
C ASP A 243 7.63 -17.69 2.90
N SER A 244 7.43 -16.39 2.64
CA SER A 244 8.37 -15.57 1.87
C SER A 244 9.48 -14.95 2.74
N LEU A 245 9.41 -14.98 4.07
CA LEU A 245 10.33 -14.21 4.93
C LEU A 245 11.82 -14.56 4.80
N PHE A 246 12.13 -15.82 4.50
CA PHE A 246 13.51 -16.33 4.45
C PHE A 246 13.93 -16.84 3.07
N VAL A 247 13.18 -16.50 2.02
CA VAL A 247 13.51 -16.85 0.64
C VAL A 247 14.14 -15.67 -0.10
N ASP A 248 14.80 -15.93 -1.23
CA ASP A 248 15.37 -14.90 -2.08
C ASP A 248 14.58 -14.86 -3.41
N PRO A 249 13.43 -14.17 -3.45
CA PRO A 249 12.52 -14.20 -4.60
C PRO A 249 13.11 -13.54 -5.84
N ALA A 250 14.29 -12.93 -5.72
CA ALA A 250 14.98 -12.28 -6.80
C ALA A 250 16.02 -13.19 -7.48
N ARG A 251 16.50 -14.24 -6.81
CA ARG A 251 17.68 -15.02 -7.24
C ARG A 251 17.57 -16.53 -7.13
N ASP A 252 16.69 -17.05 -6.28
CA ASP A 252 16.68 -18.48 -5.96
C ASP A 252 16.13 -19.38 -7.09
N ARG A 253 15.53 -18.78 -8.14
CA ARG A 253 14.92 -19.46 -9.29
C ARG A 253 13.76 -20.39 -8.94
N THR A 254 13.19 -20.26 -7.74
CA THR A 254 12.12 -21.14 -7.26
C THR A 254 10.95 -20.36 -6.68
N SER A 255 11.22 -19.23 -6.02
CA SER A 255 10.24 -18.57 -5.18
C SER A 255 9.60 -17.39 -5.90
N LEU A 256 8.27 -17.31 -5.79
CA LEU A 256 7.51 -16.09 -6.04
C LEU A 256 7.45 -15.28 -4.75
N LEU A 257 7.51 -13.95 -4.85
CA LEU A 257 7.27 -13.08 -3.70
C LEU A 257 5.76 -12.96 -3.50
N LYS A 258 5.26 -13.32 -2.31
CA LYS A 258 3.89 -13.04 -1.91
C LYS A 258 3.87 -11.88 -0.92
N ILE A 259 3.04 -10.87 -1.19
CA ILE A 259 2.85 -9.69 -0.36
C ILE A 259 1.40 -9.69 0.11
N TRP A 260 1.16 -9.64 1.41
CA TRP A 260 -0.19 -9.62 1.96
C TRP A 260 -0.53 -8.27 2.61
N ASN A 261 -1.83 -7.99 2.67
CA ASN A 261 -2.39 -6.84 3.37
C ASN A 261 -3.87 -7.07 3.76
N MET A 262 -4.42 -6.14 4.54
CA MET A 262 -5.81 -6.14 5.02
C MET A 262 -6.59 -4.98 4.42
N ASN A 263 -7.86 -5.22 4.10
CA ASN A 263 -8.88 -4.19 3.94
C ASN A 263 -9.82 -4.21 5.16
N LYS A 264 -10.90 -3.41 5.13
CA LYS A 264 -11.84 -3.34 6.25
C LYS A 264 -12.65 -4.63 6.43
N CYS A 265 -13.01 -5.28 5.32
CA CYS A 265 -13.90 -6.46 5.33
C CYS A 265 -13.29 -7.70 4.67
N ASN A 266 -12.07 -7.63 4.13
CA ASN A 266 -11.41 -8.74 3.45
C ASN A 266 -9.87 -8.58 3.49
N GLY A 267 -9.15 -9.55 2.95
CA GLY A 267 -7.70 -9.52 2.80
C GLY A 267 -7.26 -9.57 1.34
N VAL A 268 -6.01 -9.22 1.07
CA VAL A 268 -5.43 -9.31 -0.27
C VAL A 268 -4.02 -9.89 -0.21
N VAL A 269 -3.69 -10.75 -1.18
CA VAL A 269 -2.33 -11.22 -1.43
C VAL A 269 -1.97 -10.98 -2.88
N GLY A 270 -0.90 -10.24 -3.13
CA GLY A 270 -0.29 -10.14 -4.44
C GLY A 270 0.86 -11.12 -4.56
N VAL A 271 0.92 -11.84 -5.67
CA VAL A 271 2.01 -12.77 -6.00
C VAL A 271 2.80 -12.19 -7.16
N PHE A 272 4.11 -12.06 -7.02
CA PHE A 272 5.00 -11.39 -7.96
C PHE A 272 6.18 -12.28 -8.31
N ASN A 273 6.52 -12.39 -9.59
CA ASN A 273 7.78 -12.99 -10.00
C ASN A 273 8.89 -11.91 -10.05
N CYS A 274 9.79 -11.94 -9.07
CA CYS A 274 10.88 -10.98 -8.91
C CYS A 274 12.24 -11.47 -9.45
N GLN A 275 12.29 -12.62 -10.13
CA GLN A 275 13.56 -13.26 -10.50
C GLN A 275 14.37 -12.44 -11.53
N GLY A 276 15.69 -12.62 -11.51
CA GLY A 276 16.58 -12.26 -12.62
C GLY A 276 17.51 -11.08 -12.38
N ALA A 277 17.24 -10.25 -11.38
CA ALA A 277 18.09 -9.14 -11.01
C ALA A 277 18.28 -9.03 -9.49
N GLY A 278 19.42 -8.50 -9.06
CA GLY A 278 19.77 -8.41 -7.64
C GLY A 278 21.05 -7.61 -7.39
N TRP A 279 21.26 -7.22 -6.14
CA TRP A 279 22.47 -6.54 -5.72
C TRP A 279 23.71 -7.44 -5.89
N CYS A 280 24.70 -6.95 -6.64
CA CYS A 280 25.98 -7.61 -6.83
C CYS A 280 27.01 -7.07 -5.82
N LYS A 281 27.41 -7.91 -4.85
CA LYS A 281 28.38 -7.50 -3.81
C LYS A 281 29.80 -7.24 -4.31
N VAL A 282 30.16 -7.74 -5.49
CA VAL A 282 31.49 -7.51 -6.11
C VAL A 282 31.48 -6.16 -6.83
N GLU A 283 30.45 -5.92 -7.63
CA GLU A 283 30.36 -4.77 -8.53
C GLU A 283 29.68 -3.56 -7.89
N LYS A 284 29.13 -3.73 -6.68
CA LYS A 284 28.46 -2.70 -5.89
C LYS A 284 27.34 -1.98 -6.64
N LYS A 285 26.57 -2.77 -7.39
CA LYS A 285 25.41 -2.29 -8.14
C LYS A 285 24.39 -3.40 -8.33
N THR A 286 23.16 -2.99 -8.57
CA THR A 286 22.10 -3.84 -9.08
C THR A 286 22.47 -4.35 -10.48
N ARG A 287 22.32 -5.66 -10.72
CA ARG A 287 22.59 -6.28 -12.01
C ARG A 287 21.57 -7.34 -12.34
N ILE A 288 21.27 -7.46 -13.64
CA ILE A 288 20.69 -8.67 -14.21
C ILE A 288 21.75 -9.77 -14.14
N HIS A 289 21.42 -10.87 -13.49
CA HIS A 289 22.26 -12.08 -13.38
C HIS A 289 21.64 -13.29 -14.09
N ASP A 290 20.39 -13.17 -14.50
CA ASP A 290 19.73 -14.10 -15.42
C ASP A 290 18.90 -13.27 -16.42
N THR A 291 19.27 -13.31 -17.70
CA THR A 291 18.61 -12.52 -18.75
C THR A 291 17.30 -13.14 -19.22
N SER A 292 17.04 -14.40 -18.88
CA SER A 292 15.84 -15.13 -19.28
C SER A 292 15.33 -16.00 -18.13
N PRO A 293 14.97 -15.41 -16.97
CA PRO A 293 14.57 -16.21 -15.83
C PRO A 293 13.29 -17.00 -16.12
N GLY A 294 13.20 -18.18 -15.51
CA GLY A 294 12.13 -19.13 -15.76
C GLY A 294 10.74 -18.61 -15.37
N THR A 295 9.73 -19.23 -15.97
CA THR A 295 8.36 -19.17 -15.44
C THR A 295 8.32 -19.97 -14.14
N LEU A 296 7.79 -19.39 -13.08
CA LEU A 296 7.68 -20.03 -11.78
C LEU A 296 6.23 -20.35 -11.45
N THR A 297 6.03 -21.45 -10.73
CA THR A 297 4.73 -21.85 -10.18
C THR A 297 4.83 -21.87 -8.66
N GLY A 298 3.88 -21.23 -8.00
CA GLY A 298 3.70 -21.29 -6.55
C GLY A 298 2.22 -21.54 -6.21
N SER A 299 1.85 -21.28 -4.97
CA SER A 299 0.46 -21.32 -4.54
C SER A 299 0.16 -20.25 -3.50
N VAL A 300 -1.13 -19.92 -3.39
CA VAL A 300 -1.66 -18.94 -2.44
C VAL A 300 -2.84 -19.54 -1.68
N CYS A 301 -3.02 -19.19 -0.42
CA CYS A 301 -4.17 -19.64 0.38
C CYS A 301 -4.66 -18.54 1.33
N ALA A 302 -5.84 -18.75 1.94
CA ALA A 302 -6.43 -17.75 2.82
C ALA A 302 -5.57 -17.40 4.04
N SER A 303 -4.75 -18.35 4.54
CA SER A 303 -3.85 -18.11 5.67
C SER A 303 -2.59 -17.31 5.30
N ASP A 304 -2.35 -17.02 4.02
CA ASP A 304 -1.32 -16.06 3.60
C ASP A 304 -1.69 -14.62 4.00
N VAL A 305 -2.97 -14.35 4.29
CA VAL A 305 -3.41 -13.12 4.94
C VAL A 305 -3.39 -13.35 6.45
N ASP A 306 -2.27 -13.00 7.11
CA ASP A 306 -2.01 -13.31 8.53
C ASP A 306 -3.15 -12.92 9.48
N PHE A 307 -3.85 -11.81 9.19
CA PHE A 307 -4.92 -11.27 10.05
C PHE A 307 -6.33 -11.43 9.49
N ILE A 308 -6.56 -12.35 8.55
CA ILE A 308 -7.89 -12.54 7.93
C ILE A 308 -9.01 -12.81 8.94
N HIS A 309 -8.70 -13.48 10.05
CA HIS A 309 -9.65 -13.78 11.12
C HIS A 309 -10.23 -12.51 11.78
N GLN A 310 -9.53 -11.36 11.72
CA GLN A 310 -10.00 -10.10 12.30
C GLN A 310 -11.17 -9.48 11.54
N VAL A 311 -11.37 -9.87 10.27
CA VAL A 311 -12.45 -9.34 9.41
C VAL A 311 -13.48 -10.41 9.03
N ALA A 312 -13.26 -11.65 9.44
CA ALA A 312 -14.09 -12.78 9.05
C ALA A 312 -15.33 -13.00 9.94
N GLY A 313 -15.36 -12.40 11.14
CA GLY A 313 -16.39 -12.65 12.14
C GLY A 313 -16.08 -13.84 13.05
N ALA A 314 -16.71 -13.90 14.23
CA ALA A 314 -16.42 -14.90 15.26
C ALA A 314 -16.78 -16.34 14.84
N GLU A 315 -17.81 -16.50 14.01
CA GLU A 315 -18.34 -17.80 13.57
C GLU A 315 -17.67 -18.31 12.27
N TRP A 316 -16.60 -17.68 11.81
CA TRP A 316 -15.98 -18.05 10.54
C TRP A 316 -15.22 -19.38 10.61
N HIS A 317 -15.62 -20.33 9.76
CA HIS A 317 -15.03 -21.67 9.72
C HIS A 317 -13.81 -21.81 8.80
N GLY A 318 -13.31 -20.73 8.19
CA GLY A 318 -12.11 -20.76 7.35
C GLY A 318 -12.36 -20.82 5.84
N GLU A 319 -13.62 -20.95 5.41
CA GLU A 319 -13.98 -20.90 3.97
C GLU A 319 -13.96 -19.46 3.45
N THR A 320 -13.38 -19.25 2.27
CA THR A 320 -13.31 -17.92 1.64
C THR A 320 -13.80 -17.98 0.22
N ILE A 321 -14.33 -16.86 -0.26
CA ILE A 321 -14.37 -16.56 -1.68
C ILE A 321 -13.07 -15.88 -2.04
N VAL A 322 -12.43 -16.37 -3.09
CA VAL A 322 -11.22 -15.77 -3.67
C VAL A 322 -11.59 -15.18 -5.02
N PHE A 323 -11.35 -13.89 -5.18
CA PHE A 323 -11.37 -13.23 -6.49
C PHE A 323 -9.93 -13.05 -6.98
N ALA A 324 -9.60 -13.67 -8.11
CA ALA A 324 -8.32 -13.53 -8.80
C ALA A 324 -8.44 -12.44 -9.87
N TYR A 325 -7.73 -11.32 -9.67
CA TYR A 325 -7.95 -10.09 -10.42
C TYR A 325 -7.67 -10.23 -11.92
N ARG A 326 -6.56 -10.84 -12.33
CA ARG A 326 -6.20 -10.90 -13.76
C ARG A 326 -6.96 -11.98 -14.51
N SER A 327 -7.23 -13.13 -13.90
CA SER A 327 -8.05 -14.17 -14.54
C SER A 327 -9.55 -13.83 -14.51
N GLY A 328 -9.98 -13.00 -13.56
CA GLY A 328 -11.38 -12.68 -13.32
C GLY A 328 -12.16 -13.80 -12.63
N GLU A 329 -11.47 -14.83 -12.13
CA GLU A 329 -12.09 -16.02 -11.54
C GLU A 329 -12.56 -15.78 -10.11
N VAL A 330 -13.69 -16.38 -9.76
CA VAL A 330 -14.27 -16.41 -8.41
C VAL A 330 -14.30 -17.85 -7.94
N ILE A 331 -13.57 -18.14 -6.86
CA ILE A 331 -13.35 -19.50 -6.37
C ILE A 331 -13.82 -19.58 -4.92
N ARG A 332 -14.72 -20.51 -4.61
CA ARG A 332 -15.01 -20.90 -3.23
C ARG A 332 -13.92 -21.82 -2.73
N LEU A 333 -13.05 -21.30 -1.87
CA LEU A 333 -11.86 -21.97 -1.37
C LEU A 333 -12.12 -22.54 0.04
N PRO A 334 -12.08 -23.87 0.21
CA PRO A 334 -12.19 -24.50 1.53
C PRO A 334 -11.00 -24.17 2.43
N LYS A 335 -11.21 -24.28 3.74
CA LYS A 335 -10.16 -24.04 4.74
C LYS A 335 -8.91 -24.89 4.46
N GLY A 336 -7.75 -24.24 4.41
CA GLY A 336 -6.46 -24.90 4.26
C GLY A 336 -6.11 -25.33 2.83
N VAL A 337 -6.99 -25.08 1.86
CA VAL A 337 -6.72 -25.33 0.44
C VAL A 337 -5.93 -24.16 -0.16
N SER A 338 -5.05 -24.45 -1.12
CA SER A 338 -4.28 -23.46 -1.86
C SER A 338 -4.63 -23.46 -3.36
N ILE A 339 -4.53 -22.30 -4.00
CA ILE A 339 -4.74 -22.10 -5.43
C ILE A 339 -3.35 -22.00 -6.10
N PRO A 340 -3.10 -22.75 -7.20
CA PRO A 340 -1.83 -22.64 -7.93
C PRO A 340 -1.78 -21.32 -8.72
N VAL A 341 -0.57 -20.78 -8.87
CA VAL A 341 -0.33 -19.56 -9.65
C VAL A 341 0.98 -19.71 -10.42
N THR A 342 0.97 -19.39 -11.71
CA THR A 342 2.14 -19.54 -12.60
C THR A 342 2.41 -18.20 -13.28
N LEU A 343 3.62 -17.66 -13.11
CA LEU A 343 3.99 -16.31 -13.52
C LEU A 343 5.34 -16.30 -14.22
N LYS A 344 5.41 -15.60 -15.36
CA LYS A 344 6.69 -15.16 -15.95
C LYS A 344 7.25 -13.99 -15.15
N VAL A 345 8.51 -13.67 -15.39
CA VAL A 345 9.19 -12.52 -14.77
C VAL A 345 8.44 -11.23 -15.08
N LEU A 346 8.34 -10.34 -14.08
CA LEU A 346 7.53 -9.11 -14.14
C LEU A 346 6.03 -9.32 -14.34
N GLU A 347 5.53 -10.55 -14.24
CA GLU A 347 4.11 -10.81 -14.07
C GLU A 347 3.74 -10.87 -12.57
N PHE A 348 2.46 -10.60 -12.33
CA PHE A 348 1.84 -10.68 -11.01
C PHE A 348 0.43 -11.26 -11.13
N GLU A 349 -0.17 -11.62 -10.00
CA GLU A 349 -1.60 -11.85 -9.79
C GLU A 349 -2.01 -11.29 -8.42
N LEU A 350 -3.23 -10.76 -8.29
CA LEU A 350 -3.78 -10.29 -7.03
C LEU A 350 -4.97 -11.17 -6.63
N PHE A 351 -4.91 -11.73 -5.43
CA PHE A 351 -5.95 -12.59 -4.86
C PHE A 351 -6.62 -11.87 -3.70
N HIS A 352 -7.93 -11.61 -3.82
CA HIS A 352 -8.74 -11.01 -2.77
C HIS A 352 -9.48 -12.11 -2.00
N PHE A 353 -9.12 -12.29 -0.74
CA PHE A 353 -9.69 -13.29 0.15
C PHE A 353 -10.85 -12.68 0.95
N CYS A 354 -12.06 -13.06 0.58
CA CYS A 354 -13.31 -12.54 1.11
C CYS A 354 -13.94 -13.62 2.01
N PRO A 355 -13.90 -13.47 3.35
CA PRO A 355 -14.47 -14.47 4.25
C PRO A 355 -15.95 -14.71 3.99
N ILE A 356 -16.36 -15.98 3.98
CA ILE A 356 -17.76 -16.36 3.84
C ILE A 356 -18.46 -16.18 5.18
N GLN A 357 -19.60 -15.49 5.15
CA GLN A 357 -20.54 -15.38 6.26
C GLN A 357 -21.74 -16.29 5.99
N GLU A 358 -22.04 -17.19 6.92
CA GLU A 358 -23.25 -18.00 6.89
C GLU A 358 -24.43 -17.20 7.43
N ILE A 359 -25.48 -17.04 6.62
CA ILE A 359 -26.68 -16.26 6.96
C ILE A 359 -27.75 -17.18 7.52
N ALA A 360 -27.97 -18.31 6.84
CA ALA A 360 -28.95 -19.33 7.17
C ALA A 360 -28.50 -20.66 6.53
N PRO A 361 -29.10 -21.81 6.87
CA PRO A 361 -28.84 -23.05 6.17
C PRO A 361 -28.95 -22.85 4.65
N SER A 362 -27.88 -23.18 3.91
CA SER A 362 -27.74 -23.01 2.45
C SER A 362 -27.66 -21.57 1.90
N ILE A 363 -27.63 -20.55 2.77
CA ILE A 363 -27.45 -19.14 2.38
C ILE A 363 -26.14 -18.63 2.96
N SER A 364 -25.18 -18.33 2.10
CA SER A 364 -23.90 -17.73 2.48
C SER A 364 -23.51 -16.60 1.55
N PHE A 365 -22.73 -15.67 2.08
CA PHE A 365 -22.41 -14.39 1.45
C PHE A 365 -20.94 -14.03 1.65
N ALA A 366 -20.34 -13.34 0.68
CA ALA A 366 -19.05 -12.68 0.85
C ALA A 366 -18.98 -11.41 -0.01
N ALA A 367 -18.45 -10.32 0.54
CA ALA A 367 -18.28 -9.07 -0.18
C ALA A 367 -16.94 -9.06 -0.94
N ILE A 368 -17.00 -8.91 -2.28
CA ILE A 368 -15.80 -8.87 -3.14
C ILE A 368 -15.33 -7.43 -3.30
N GLY A 369 -16.14 -6.54 -3.89
CA GLY A 369 -15.80 -5.12 -4.07
C GLY A 369 -15.80 -4.64 -5.53
N LEU A 370 -15.02 -3.59 -5.83
CA LEU A 370 -14.92 -3.02 -7.18
C LEU A 370 -13.95 -3.83 -8.05
N MET A 371 -14.49 -4.66 -8.93
CA MET A 371 -13.73 -5.73 -9.62
C MET A 371 -12.70 -5.20 -10.62
N ASP A 372 -12.80 -3.94 -11.05
CA ASP A 372 -11.88 -3.30 -11.99
C ASP A 372 -10.72 -2.57 -11.28
N MET A 373 -10.68 -2.58 -9.95
CA MET A 373 -9.64 -1.93 -9.14
C MET A 373 -8.60 -2.96 -8.68
N PHE A 374 -7.31 -2.59 -8.69
CA PHE A 374 -6.26 -3.50 -8.19
C PHE A 374 -6.47 -3.87 -6.71
N ASN A 375 -6.95 -2.95 -5.89
CA ASN A 375 -7.39 -3.28 -4.53
C ASN A 375 -8.93 -3.39 -4.46
N THR A 376 -9.48 -4.38 -5.15
CA THR A 376 -10.93 -4.67 -5.27
C THR A 376 -11.67 -4.51 -3.94
N GLY A 377 -11.20 -5.25 -2.93
CA GLY A 377 -11.83 -5.32 -1.62
C GLY A 377 -11.68 -4.07 -0.76
N GLY A 378 -10.78 -3.17 -1.13
CA GLY A 378 -10.62 -1.87 -0.46
C GLY A 378 -11.83 -0.95 -0.64
N ALA A 379 -12.70 -1.23 -1.61
CA ALA A 379 -13.94 -0.50 -1.83
C ALA A 379 -15.01 -0.79 -0.77
N VAL A 380 -14.95 -1.94 -0.08
CA VAL A 380 -15.94 -2.36 0.92
C VAL A 380 -15.56 -1.78 2.27
N GLU A 381 -16.39 -0.87 2.78
CA GLU A 381 -16.16 -0.17 4.04
C GLU A 381 -16.78 -0.90 5.23
N GLU A 382 -17.94 -1.51 5.01
CA GLU A 382 -18.76 -2.15 6.05
C GLU A 382 -19.69 -3.19 5.41
N VAL A 383 -20.01 -4.23 6.18
CA VAL A 383 -20.99 -5.27 5.83
C VAL A 383 -21.81 -5.58 7.09
N GLU A 384 -23.13 -5.46 6.98
CA GLU A 384 -24.10 -5.79 8.01
C GLU A 384 -25.13 -6.79 7.44
N ILE A 385 -25.55 -7.76 8.25
CA ILE A 385 -26.54 -8.76 7.86
C ILE A 385 -27.72 -8.66 8.81
N HIS A 386 -28.90 -8.39 8.26
CA HIS A 386 -30.15 -8.31 9.02
C HIS A 386 -31.04 -9.50 8.67
N THR A 387 -31.32 -10.35 9.66
CA THR A 387 -32.20 -11.51 9.45
C THR A 387 -33.66 -11.08 9.52
N ALA A 388 -34.56 -11.76 8.78
CA ALA A 388 -35.98 -11.42 8.78
C ALA A 388 -36.64 -11.52 10.18
N SER A 389 -36.07 -12.27 11.12
CA SER A 389 -36.54 -12.37 12.52
C SER A 389 -36.24 -11.15 13.40
N ASP A 390 -35.32 -10.27 13.00
CA ASP A 390 -34.95 -9.06 13.77
C ASP A 390 -35.96 -7.91 13.58
N ASN A 391 -36.84 -8.01 12.58
CA ASN A 391 -38.01 -7.15 12.45
C ASN A 391 -39.15 -7.72 13.30
N LYS A 392 -39.51 -7.01 14.38
CA LYS A 392 -40.57 -7.38 15.33
C LYS A 392 -41.78 -8.00 14.63
N GLN A 393 -42.10 -9.23 15.03
CA GLN A 393 -43.31 -9.97 14.71
C GLN A 393 -44.57 -9.16 15.07
N GLU A 394 -45.39 -8.83 14.07
CA GLU A 394 -46.83 -8.86 14.27
C GLU A 394 -47.28 -10.31 14.04
N LEU A 395 -47.73 -10.94 15.13
CA LEU A 395 -48.28 -12.29 15.13
C LEU A 395 -49.52 -12.36 14.25
N PHE A 396 -49.53 -13.29 13.29
CA PHE A 396 -50.76 -13.91 12.81
C PHE A 396 -50.60 -15.43 12.85
N ASP A 397 -51.56 -16.05 13.53
CA ASP A 397 -51.62 -17.48 13.84
C ASP A 397 -51.79 -18.36 12.59
N GLY A 398 -51.02 -19.44 12.57
CA GLY A 398 -51.48 -20.77 12.15
C GLY A 398 -51.41 -21.12 10.66
N GLU A 399 -50.43 -21.95 10.27
CA GLU A 399 -50.70 -23.27 9.70
C GLU A 399 -49.42 -24.12 9.58
N VAL A 400 -49.57 -25.42 9.86
CA VAL A 400 -48.52 -26.44 9.83
C VAL A 400 -48.37 -26.96 8.40
N VAL A 401 -47.14 -27.06 7.86
CA VAL A 401 -46.90 -27.86 6.64
C VAL A 401 -45.64 -28.72 6.75
N SER A 402 -45.87 -29.98 6.38
CA SER A 402 -45.02 -31.17 6.25
C SER A 402 -43.81 -31.01 5.31
N GLU A 403 -42.74 -31.75 5.63
CA GLU A 403 -41.56 -32.00 4.80
C GLU A 403 -41.86 -32.82 3.53
N LEU A 404 -40.88 -32.75 2.61
CA LEU A 404 -40.67 -33.41 1.32
C LEU A 404 -41.27 -32.70 0.08
N THR A 405 -40.40 -32.03 -0.67
CA THR A 405 -40.20 -32.28 -2.12
C THR A 405 -38.97 -31.55 -2.64
N THR A 406 -38.15 -32.27 -3.41
CA THR A 406 -37.11 -31.73 -4.28
C THR A 406 -37.70 -31.30 -5.61
N SER A 407 -37.08 -30.28 -6.22
CA SER A 407 -37.21 -29.76 -7.59
C SER A 407 -38.29 -28.70 -7.88
N SER A 408 -37.83 -27.64 -8.56
CA SER A 408 -38.50 -26.39 -8.98
C SER A 408 -38.56 -25.26 -7.93
N LEU A 409 -37.63 -24.30 -8.05
CA LEU A 409 -37.64 -23.05 -7.31
C LEU A 409 -38.88 -22.23 -7.71
N SER A 410 -39.81 -22.07 -6.78
CA SER A 410 -41.03 -21.28 -6.98
C SER A 410 -40.72 -19.78 -7.10
N PRO A 411 -41.55 -18.99 -7.83
CA PRO A 411 -41.35 -17.54 -7.98
C PRO A 411 -41.68 -16.71 -6.71
N ASN A 412 -42.11 -17.33 -5.62
CA ASN A 412 -42.49 -16.66 -4.37
C ASN A 412 -41.49 -16.94 -3.24
N ARG A 413 -40.21 -16.66 -3.45
CA ARG A 413 -39.18 -16.78 -2.40
C ARG A 413 -39.29 -15.58 -1.45
N THR A 414 -39.53 -15.84 -0.17
CA THR A 414 -39.54 -14.82 0.88
C THR A 414 -38.11 -14.40 1.22
N THR A 415 -37.91 -13.12 1.52
CA THR A 415 -36.62 -12.60 1.96
C THR A 415 -36.23 -13.24 3.29
N THR A 416 -35.12 -13.97 3.31
CA THR A 416 -34.56 -14.56 4.52
C THR A 416 -33.70 -13.55 5.27
N ALA A 417 -32.92 -12.75 4.52
CA ALA A 417 -32.08 -11.71 5.08
C ALA A 417 -31.87 -10.54 4.11
N THR A 418 -31.52 -9.39 4.66
CA THR A 418 -30.99 -8.24 3.92
C THR A 418 -29.54 -8.01 4.31
N ILE A 419 -28.64 -8.06 3.33
CA ILE A 419 -27.24 -7.69 3.50
C ILE A 419 -27.09 -6.22 3.12
N ALA A 420 -26.67 -5.39 4.07
CA ALA A 420 -26.34 -3.99 3.84
C ALA A 420 -24.82 -3.82 3.74
N LEU A 421 -24.34 -3.14 2.71
CA LEU A 421 -22.93 -2.78 2.55
C LEU A 421 -22.78 -1.28 2.42
N LYS A 422 -21.67 -0.75 2.95
CA LYS A 422 -21.18 0.59 2.57
C LYS A 422 -19.99 0.42 1.64
N ALA A 423 -20.03 1.06 0.48
CA ALA A 423 -18.98 0.94 -0.52
C ALA A 423 -18.56 2.30 -1.10
N ARG A 424 -17.29 2.41 -1.50
CA ARG A 424 -16.74 3.62 -2.15
C ARG A 424 -16.45 3.37 -3.62
N GLY A 425 -16.45 4.46 -4.41
CA GLY A 425 -16.07 4.45 -5.82
C GLY A 425 -17.24 4.24 -6.77
N SER A 426 -16.95 3.69 -7.95
CA SER A 426 -17.92 3.51 -9.04
C SER A 426 -17.47 2.40 -9.99
N GLY A 427 -18.38 1.84 -10.78
CA GLY A 427 -18.08 0.81 -11.78
C GLY A 427 -18.63 -0.57 -11.41
N LYS A 428 -18.03 -1.63 -11.95
CA LYS A 428 -18.50 -3.00 -11.73
C LYS A 428 -18.20 -3.45 -10.31
N PHE A 429 -19.25 -3.71 -9.55
CA PHE A 429 -19.17 -4.22 -8.17
C PHE A 429 -19.61 -5.67 -8.12
N GLY A 430 -18.86 -6.47 -7.36
CA GLY A 430 -19.08 -7.90 -7.20
C GLY A 430 -19.35 -8.27 -5.74
N VAL A 431 -20.22 -9.25 -5.56
CA VAL A 431 -20.39 -10.01 -4.31
C VAL A 431 -20.59 -11.49 -4.64
N TYR A 432 -20.33 -12.36 -3.68
CA TYR A 432 -20.76 -13.74 -3.75
C TYR A 432 -22.05 -13.94 -2.96
N SER A 433 -22.98 -14.70 -3.54
CA SER A 433 -24.13 -15.25 -2.85
C SER A 433 -24.37 -16.70 -3.27
N SER A 434 -24.53 -17.60 -2.31
CA SER A 434 -24.81 -19.02 -2.59
C SER A 434 -26.15 -19.25 -3.28
N GLN A 435 -27.05 -18.27 -3.26
CA GLN A 435 -28.33 -18.30 -3.95
C GLN A 435 -28.52 -17.02 -4.75
N ARG A 436 -29.35 -17.07 -5.79
CA ARG A 436 -29.69 -15.89 -6.59
C ARG A 436 -30.34 -14.83 -5.68
N PRO A 437 -29.83 -13.59 -5.63
CA PRO A 437 -30.50 -12.50 -4.93
C PRO A 437 -31.90 -12.26 -5.46
N LEU A 438 -32.80 -11.81 -4.59
CA LEU A 438 -34.16 -11.41 -4.94
C LEU A 438 -34.18 -9.97 -5.48
N LYS A 439 -33.36 -9.11 -4.89
CA LYS A 439 -33.31 -7.68 -5.18
C LYS A 439 -31.96 -7.11 -4.76
N CYS A 440 -31.42 -6.22 -5.59
CA CYS A 440 -30.28 -5.37 -5.26
C CYS A 440 -30.71 -3.91 -5.34
N THR A 441 -30.28 -3.08 -4.39
CA THR A 441 -30.44 -1.63 -4.46
C THR A 441 -29.13 -0.92 -4.18
N VAL A 442 -28.99 0.28 -4.76
CA VAL A 442 -27.90 1.22 -4.50
C VAL A 442 -28.55 2.55 -4.14
N ASP A 443 -28.33 3.02 -2.92
CA ASP A 443 -29.02 4.16 -2.28
C ASP A 443 -30.55 4.07 -2.41
N GLY A 444 -31.09 2.86 -2.20
CA GLY A 444 -32.52 2.57 -2.29
C GLY A 444 -33.07 2.48 -3.73
N ALA A 445 -32.29 2.84 -4.76
CA ALA A 445 -32.68 2.66 -6.15
C ALA A 445 -32.47 1.20 -6.58
N VAL A 446 -33.54 0.57 -7.11
CA VAL A 446 -33.46 -0.81 -7.63
C VAL A 446 -32.46 -0.85 -8.78
N THR A 447 -31.51 -1.78 -8.67
CA THR A 447 -30.41 -1.91 -9.62
C THR A 447 -30.43 -3.30 -10.24
N ASP A 448 -30.36 -3.35 -11.57
CA ASP A 448 -30.24 -4.61 -12.31
C ASP A 448 -28.91 -5.29 -11.96
N PHE A 449 -28.96 -6.62 -11.81
CA PHE A 449 -27.79 -7.42 -11.50
C PHE A 449 -27.72 -8.67 -12.39
N ASN A 450 -26.50 -9.13 -12.63
CA ASN A 450 -26.22 -10.43 -13.21
C ASN A 450 -25.87 -11.43 -12.09
N TYR A 451 -26.36 -12.67 -12.20
CA TYR A 451 -26.06 -13.75 -11.26
C TYR A 451 -25.56 -14.99 -12.01
N GLU A 452 -24.36 -15.43 -11.66
CA GLU A 452 -23.73 -16.63 -12.21
C GLU A 452 -23.91 -17.80 -11.23
N SER A 453 -24.79 -18.74 -11.56
CA SER A 453 -25.14 -19.84 -10.65
C SER A 453 -24.00 -20.81 -10.35
N GLU A 454 -23.00 -20.91 -11.24
CA GLU A 454 -21.86 -21.82 -11.07
C GLU A 454 -20.88 -21.32 -10.01
N THR A 455 -20.63 -20.00 -9.98
CA THR A 455 -19.66 -19.35 -9.09
C THR A 455 -20.33 -18.68 -7.89
N GLY A 456 -21.65 -18.44 -7.96
CA GLY A 456 -22.39 -17.61 -7.01
C GLY A 456 -22.09 -16.11 -7.16
N LEU A 457 -21.37 -15.70 -8.20
CA LEU A 457 -21.02 -14.30 -8.43
C LEU A 457 -22.26 -13.49 -8.81
N THR A 458 -22.54 -12.45 -8.03
CA THR A 458 -23.51 -11.41 -8.36
C THR A 458 -22.75 -10.14 -8.72
N THR A 459 -23.07 -9.53 -9.87
CA THR A 459 -22.47 -8.27 -10.30
C THR A 459 -23.52 -7.23 -10.68
N PHE A 460 -23.23 -5.98 -10.37
CA PHE A 460 -24.02 -4.82 -10.72
C PHE A 460 -23.12 -3.58 -10.82
N SER A 461 -23.65 -2.45 -11.30
CA SER A 461 -22.88 -1.22 -11.48
C SER A 461 -23.19 -0.21 -10.39
N ILE A 462 -22.15 0.37 -9.81
CA ILE A 462 -22.24 1.53 -8.90
C ILE A 462 -22.04 2.81 -9.70
N PRO A 463 -22.89 3.86 -9.52
CA PRO A 463 -22.76 5.11 -10.26
C PRO A 463 -21.50 5.90 -9.88
N VAL A 464 -21.17 6.93 -10.66
CA VAL A 464 -20.13 7.89 -10.30
C VAL A 464 -20.66 8.84 -9.21
N PRO A 465 -20.01 8.94 -8.04
CA PRO A 465 -20.47 9.81 -6.96
C PRO A 465 -20.32 11.29 -7.35
N GLN A 466 -21.21 12.13 -6.84
CA GLN A 466 -21.14 13.59 -7.01
C GLN A 466 -20.36 14.28 -5.89
N GLU A 467 -20.24 13.63 -4.73
CA GLU A 467 -19.55 14.14 -3.55
C GLU A 467 -18.24 13.39 -3.31
N GLU A 468 -17.25 14.09 -2.75
CA GLU A 468 -15.98 13.47 -2.35
C GLU A 468 -16.20 12.52 -1.17
N MET A 469 -15.45 11.41 -1.15
CA MET A 469 -15.54 10.42 -0.07
C MET A 469 -16.93 9.77 0.09
N TYR A 470 -17.79 9.86 -0.92
CA TYR A 470 -19.14 9.28 -0.90
C TYR A 470 -19.11 7.77 -0.63
N LYS A 471 -20.09 7.32 0.15
CA LYS A 471 -20.28 5.92 0.52
C LYS A 471 -21.68 5.48 0.09
N TRP A 472 -21.74 4.67 -0.95
CA TRP A 472 -22.96 4.05 -1.42
C TRP A 472 -23.50 3.08 -0.38
N LEU A 473 -24.80 3.16 -0.10
CA LEU A 473 -25.53 2.14 0.64
C LEU A 473 -26.05 1.10 -0.34
N ILE A 474 -25.54 -0.12 -0.25
CA ILE A 474 -25.95 -1.24 -1.10
C ILE A 474 -26.76 -2.20 -0.25
N GLU A 475 -27.94 -2.57 -0.72
CA GLU A 475 -28.76 -3.59 -0.05
C GLU A 475 -29.03 -4.76 -0.98
N ILE A 476 -28.81 -5.98 -0.48
CA ILE A 476 -29.02 -7.22 -1.21
C ILE A 476 -29.96 -8.11 -0.41
N GLN A 477 -31.12 -8.41 -0.98
CA GLN A 477 -32.12 -9.28 -0.38
C GLN A 477 -31.92 -10.70 -0.90
N VAL A 478 -31.77 -11.67 0.01
CA VAL A 478 -31.53 -13.09 -0.31
C VAL A 478 -32.54 -14.01 0.32
#